data_AF-A0A8T0DME6-F1
#
_entry.id   AF-A0A8T0DME6-F1
#
_cell.length_a   1.000
_cell.length_b   1.000
_cell.length_c   1.000
_cell.angle_alpha   90.00
_cell.angle_beta   90.00
_cell.angle_gamma   90.00
#
_symmetry.space_group_name_H-M   'P 1'
#
loop_
_entity.id
_entity.type
_entity.pdbx_description
1 polymer ?
#
loop_
_entity_poly.entity_id
_entity_poly.type
_entity_poly.pdbx_seq_one_letter_code
_entity_poly.pdbx_strand_id
1 'polypeptide(L)'
;MQLSSVAWYWELYCKKMLLIRNIFLFMDRQLLVTNTQYMQLWDLALNLFRENVINHETVEKRILKQLFEEIYKERSGEAVDRNLLRSIIRMLIDLKLYQSVFLMEFIFQSQQFYAHEADSLLRIMSVPEYLAHVDKRIAEEEERLASYLEPVSTRQILISTLVSELLTRTLDHLLDTGLVGSLKAKETGQLRLFYTLLSRVPNGIDKLRSHFRQYVIQVGRDLVENRTQDPEKDRTMIQNLLNFRDYLSELIVTCLANDASFTRVLQEAYEEFINQRPNKPAEFLAKYLDSHLRSGNKAQTEEELDKLMDKTMMLFRYIDGKDIFEAFYTKELAKRLLLNKSASVDAEKAMLSKLKQGKYMSIFLLLL
;
A
#
# COMPACT_ATOMS: atom_id res chain seq x y z
N MET A 1 23.37 -11.92 -37.77
CA MET A 1 22.29 -10.97 -38.10
C MET A 1 22.06 -10.06 -36.90
N GLN A 2 22.17 -8.75 -37.10
CA GLN A 2 21.88 -7.74 -36.07
C GLN A 2 20.38 -7.40 -36.09
N LEU A 3 19.83 -6.93 -34.96
CA LEU A 3 18.41 -6.50 -34.88
C LEU A 3 18.06 -5.43 -35.93
N SER A 4 18.95 -4.46 -36.16
CA SER A 4 18.78 -3.40 -37.16
C SER A 4 18.58 -3.95 -38.57
N SER A 5 19.33 -4.99 -38.94
CA SER A 5 19.18 -5.67 -40.23
C SER A 5 17.81 -6.33 -40.33
N VAL A 6 17.38 -7.05 -39.30
CA VAL A 6 16.06 -7.73 -39.28
C VAL A 6 14.93 -6.72 -39.43
N ALA A 7 14.96 -5.63 -38.66
CA ALA A 7 13.96 -4.58 -38.74
C ALA A 7 13.89 -3.96 -40.15
N TRP A 8 15.05 -3.70 -40.76
CA TRP A 8 15.12 -3.17 -42.11
C TRP A 8 14.54 -4.14 -43.16
N TYR A 9 14.92 -5.43 -43.10
CA TYR A 9 14.39 -6.44 -44.01
C TYR A 9 12.89 -6.64 -43.84
N TRP A 10 12.39 -6.62 -42.60
CA TRP A 10 10.96 -6.67 -42.31
C TRP A 10 10.19 -5.48 -42.91
N GLU A 11 10.69 -4.27 -42.69
CA GLU A 11 10.06 -3.06 -43.23
C GLU A 11 10.04 -3.07 -44.77
N LEU A 12 11.17 -3.46 -45.38
CA LEU A 12 11.28 -3.60 -46.83
C LEU A 12 10.30 -4.65 -47.36
N TYR A 13 10.22 -5.81 -46.70
CA TYR A 13 9.31 -6.89 -47.07
C TYR A 13 7.85 -6.45 -47.02
N CYS A 14 7.44 -5.81 -45.92
CA CYS A 14 6.10 -5.24 -45.76
C CYS A 14 5.76 -4.22 -46.86
N LYS A 15 6.68 -3.28 -47.16
CA LYS A 15 6.49 -2.29 -48.24
C LYS A 15 6.29 -2.95 -49.61
N LYS A 16 7.10 -3.97 -49.93
CA LYS A 16 6.99 -4.68 -51.21
C LYS A 16 5.72 -5.51 -51.30
N MET A 17 5.32 -6.19 -50.22
CA MET A 17 4.10 -6.99 -50.19
C MET A 17 2.83 -6.15 -50.24
N LEU A 18 2.83 -4.95 -49.63
CA LEU A 18 1.74 -3.98 -49.80
C LEU A 18 1.61 -3.51 -51.26
N LEU A 19 2.73 -3.27 -51.96
CA LEU A 19 2.71 -2.93 -53.38
C LEU A 19 2.11 -4.06 -54.22
N ILE A 20 2.55 -5.30 -53.99
CA ILE A 20 2.01 -6.49 -54.68
C ILE A 20 0.52 -6.60 -54.41
N ARG A 21 0.09 -6.49 -53.14
CA ARG A 21 -1.34 -6.52 -52.77
C ARG A 21 -2.14 -5.44 -53.50
N ASN A 22 -1.62 -4.22 -53.61
CA ASN A 22 -2.29 -3.12 -54.31
C ASN A 22 -2.46 -3.41 -55.82
N ILE A 23 -1.45 -4.00 -56.45
CA ILE A 23 -1.53 -4.44 -57.86
C ILE A 23 -2.59 -5.53 -58.03
N PHE A 24 -2.65 -6.49 -57.10
CA PHE A 24 -3.54 -7.64 -57.15
C PHE A 24 -4.81 -7.47 -56.30
N LEU A 25 -5.23 -6.24 -55.99
CA LEU A 25 -6.30 -5.97 -55.03
C LEU A 25 -7.63 -6.61 -55.42
N PHE A 26 -7.95 -6.62 -56.72
CA PHE A 26 -9.16 -7.26 -57.22
C PHE A 26 -9.14 -8.78 -56.96
N MET A 27 -8.01 -9.43 -57.25
CA MET A 27 -7.83 -10.86 -56.98
C MET A 27 -7.91 -11.14 -55.48
N ASP A 28 -7.19 -10.37 -54.65
CA ASP A 28 -7.14 -10.53 -53.19
C ASP A 28 -8.53 -10.53 -52.55
N ARG A 29 -9.43 -9.65 -53.04
CA ARG A 29 -10.83 -9.57 -52.57
C ARG A 29 -11.69 -10.77 -52.99
N GLN A 30 -11.41 -11.37 -54.15
CA GLN A 30 -12.18 -12.50 -54.68
C GLN A 30 -11.71 -13.86 -54.15
N LEU A 31 -10.48 -13.95 -53.59
CA LEU A 31 -9.91 -15.21 -53.10
C LEU A 31 -10.82 -15.91 -52.09
N LEU A 32 -11.24 -15.21 -51.04
CA LEU A 32 -12.09 -15.77 -49.97
C LEU A 32 -13.53 -16.06 -50.42
N VAL A 33 -14.00 -15.36 -51.45
CA VAL A 33 -15.32 -15.60 -52.07
C VAL A 33 -15.29 -16.87 -52.92
N THR A 34 -14.15 -17.13 -53.57
CA THR A 34 -13.96 -18.29 -54.46
C THR A 34 -13.68 -19.57 -53.66
N ASN A 35 -12.84 -19.49 -52.63
CA ASN A 35 -12.57 -20.60 -51.72
C ASN A 35 -12.16 -20.06 -50.34
N THR A 36 -12.89 -20.45 -49.31
CA THR A 36 -12.65 -20.04 -47.92
C THR A 36 -11.36 -20.61 -47.34
N GLN A 37 -10.73 -21.60 -47.99
CA GLN A 37 -9.43 -22.17 -47.59
C GLN A 37 -8.24 -21.32 -48.05
N TYR A 38 -8.44 -20.39 -49.00
CA TYR A 38 -7.37 -19.51 -49.44
C TYR A 38 -7.09 -18.42 -48.41
N MET A 39 -5.82 -18.01 -48.32
CA MET A 39 -5.41 -16.87 -47.52
C MET A 39 -5.39 -15.62 -48.39
N GLN A 40 -5.70 -14.47 -47.79
CA GLN A 40 -5.41 -13.19 -48.44
C GLN A 40 -3.90 -13.05 -48.63
N LEU A 41 -3.51 -12.26 -49.63
CA LEU A 41 -2.11 -12.05 -50.00
C LEU A 41 -1.28 -11.52 -48.82
N TRP A 42 -1.88 -10.69 -47.97
CA TRP A 42 -1.21 -10.18 -46.78
C TRP A 42 -0.92 -11.29 -45.77
N ASP A 43 -1.91 -12.12 -45.44
CA ASP A 43 -1.74 -13.23 -44.49
C ASP A 43 -0.77 -14.29 -45.02
N LEU A 44 -0.82 -14.57 -46.33
CA LEU A 44 0.15 -15.43 -47.00
C LEU A 44 1.57 -14.86 -46.87
N ALA A 45 1.75 -13.55 -47.12
CA ALA A 45 3.04 -12.90 -46.99
C ALA A 45 3.58 -12.98 -45.55
N LEU A 46 2.74 -12.77 -44.53
CA LEU A 46 3.12 -12.92 -43.12
C LEU A 46 3.57 -14.36 -42.82
N ASN A 47 2.81 -15.36 -43.28
CA ASN A 47 3.16 -16.76 -43.07
C ASN A 47 4.46 -17.16 -43.76
N LEU A 48 4.68 -16.70 -45.00
CA LEU A 48 5.93 -16.96 -45.72
C LEU A 48 7.15 -16.37 -45.00
N PHE A 49 7.03 -15.16 -44.44
CA PHE A 49 8.12 -14.55 -43.69
C PHE A 49 8.36 -15.26 -42.36
N ARG A 50 7.28 -15.65 -41.66
CA ARG A 50 7.35 -16.43 -40.43
C ARG A 50 8.12 -17.73 -40.63
N GLU A 51 7.65 -18.58 -41.55
CA GLU A 51 8.18 -19.94 -41.71
C GLU A 51 9.58 -19.96 -42.32
N ASN A 52 9.85 -19.10 -43.31
CA ASN A 52 11.11 -19.19 -44.05
C ASN A 52 12.23 -18.31 -43.48
N VAL A 53 11.91 -17.27 -42.71
CA VAL A 53 12.90 -16.31 -42.19
C VAL A 53 13.02 -16.40 -40.68
N ILE A 54 11.91 -16.22 -39.95
CA ILE A 54 11.97 -16.09 -38.49
C ILE A 54 12.08 -17.45 -37.81
N ASN A 55 11.27 -18.43 -38.18
CA ASN A 55 11.27 -19.79 -37.59
C ASN A 55 12.55 -20.59 -37.91
N HIS A 56 13.46 -20.05 -38.72
CA HIS A 56 14.77 -20.66 -38.91
C HIS A 56 15.53 -20.62 -37.56
N GLU A 57 15.92 -21.80 -37.05
CA GLU A 57 16.38 -21.99 -35.66
C GLU A 57 17.49 -21.00 -35.24
N THR A 58 18.43 -20.71 -36.14
CA THR A 58 19.54 -19.79 -35.85
C THR A 58 19.13 -18.31 -35.84
N VAL A 59 18.07 -17.95 -36.56
CA VAL A 59 17.57 -16.57 -36.67
C VAL A 59 16.74 -16.23 -35.43
N GLU A 60 15.77 -17.08 -35.09
CA GLU A 60 14.91 -16.90 -33.92
C GLU A 60 15.74 -16.73 -32.63
N LYS A 61 16.58 -17.73 -32.30
CA LYS A 61 17.42 -17.72 -31.09
C LYS A 61 18.31 -16.48 -31.01
N ARG A 62 18.84 -16.03 -32.15
CA ARG A 62 19.73 -14.88 -32.22
C ARG A 62 19.00 -13.54 -32.11
N ILE A 63 17.77 -13.44 -32.61
CA ILE A 63 16.91 -12.26 -32.41
C ILE A 63 16.53 -12.16 -30.94
N LEU A 64 16.02 -13.26 -30.36
CA LEU A 64 15.61 -13.28 -28.95
C LEU A 64 16.77 -12.94 -28.02
N LYS A 65 17.93 -13.56 -28.21
CA LYS A 65 19.13 -13.27 -27.41
C LYS A 65 19.48 -11.79 -27.42
N GLN A 66 19.57 -11.16 -28.60
CA GLN A 66 19.89 -9.73 -28.70
C GLN A 66 18.78 -8.87 -28.11
N LEU A 67 17.52 -9.24 -28.30
CA LEU A 67 16.38 -8.49 -27.76
C LEU A 67 16.41 -8.48 -26.22
N PHE A 68 16.69 -9.62 -25.60
CA PHE A 68 16.83 -9.71 -24.15
C PHE A 68 18.10 -9.05 -23.62
N GLU A 69 19.21 -9.09 -24.35
CA GLU A 69 20.43 -8.33 -24.01
C GLU A 69 20.15 -6.82 -23.98
N GLU A 70 19.41 -6.27 -24.95
CA GLU A 70 19.03 -4.86 -24.95
C GLU A 70 18.07 -4.51 -23.79
N ILE A 71 17.09 -5.36 -23.50
CA ILE A 71 16.19 -5.17 -22.33
C ILE A 71 17.00 -5.18 -21.02
N TYR A 72 17.97 -6.08 -20.90
CA TYR A 72 18.84 -6.18 -19.72
C TYR A 72 19.71 -4.92 -19.55
N LYS A 73 20.31 -4.43 -20.64
CA LYS A 73 21.05 -3.17 -20.66
C LYS A 73 20.18 -2.00 -20.20
N GLU A 74 18.96 -1.90 -20.72
CA GLU A 74 18.02 -0.86 -20.33
C GLU A 74 17.67 -0.92 -18.84
N ARG A 75 17.42 -2.12 -18.29
CA ARG A 75 17.21 -2.30 -16.84
C ARG A 75 18.43 -1.93 -16.01
N SER A 76 19.62 -2.09 -16.57
CA SER A 76 20.89 -1.73 -15.95
C SER A 76 21.21 -0.22 -16.07
N GLY A 77 20.32 0.56 -16.70
CA GLY A 77 20.46 2.02 -16.85
C GLY A 77 21.18 2.46 -18.12
N GLU A 78 21.50 1.55 -19.04
CA GLU A 78 22.07 1.89 -20.34
C GLU A 78 21.00 2.37 -21.31
N ALA A 79 21.37 3.31 -22.20
CA ALA A 79 20.49 3.78 -23.25
C ALA A 79 20.37 2.74 -24.37
N VAL A 80 19.13 2.48 -24.81
CA VAL A 80 18.83 1.54 -25.90
C VAL A 80 17.97 2.19 -26.98
N ASP A 81 18.01 1.65 -28.20
CA ASP A 81 17.14 2.10 -29.29
C ASP A 81 15.73 1.51 -29.12
N ARG A 82 14.89 2.21 -28.36
CA ARG A 82 13.49 1.83 -28.13
C ARG A 82 12.67 1.74 -29.42
N ASN A 83 13.01 2.48 -30.48
CA ASN A 83 12.30 2.40 -31.76
C ASN A 83 12.63 1.11 -32.49
N LEU A 84 13.90 0.68 -32.44
CA LEU A 84 14.31 -0.62 -32.96
C LEU A 84 13.63 -1.76 -32.22
N LEU A 85 13.62 -1.73 -30.88
CA LEU A 85 12.92 -2.73 -30.06
C LEU A 85 11.43 -2.78 -30.40
N ARG A 86 10.77 -1.63 -30.51
CA ARG A 86 9.36 -1.52 -30.92
C ARG A 86 9.12 -2.14 -32.30
N SER A 87 10.00 -1.89 -33.26
CA SER A 87 9.88 -2.44 -34.61
C SER A 87 9.95 -3.97 -34.60
N ILE A 88 10.92 -4.54 -33.89
CA ILE A 88 11.08 -5.99 -33.76
C ILE A 88 9.93 -6.63 -32.98
N ILE A 89 9.51 -6.06 -31.85
CA ILE A 89 8.37 -6.59 -31.09
C ILE A 89 7.10 -6.54 -31.92
N ARG A 90 6.84 -5.45 -32.65
CA ARG A 90 5.68 -5.35 -33.53
C ARG A 90 5.71 -6.38 -34.64
N MET A 91 6.87 -6.64 -35.24
CA MET A 91 7.05 -7.76 -36.16
C MET A 91 6.65 -9.10 -35.51
N LEU A 92 7.11 -9.39 -34.29
CA LEU A 92 6.73 -10.63 -33.59
C LEU A 92 5.22 -10.71 -33.29
N ILE A 93 4.56 -9.59 -33.03
CA ILE A 93 3.09 -9.51 -32.84
C ILE A 93 2.37 -9.77 -34.16
N ASP A 94 2.77 -9.11 -35.25
CA ASP A 94 2.17 -9.26 -36.58
C ASP A 94 2.35 -10.70 -37.08
N LEU A 95 3.50 -11.31 -36.78
CA LEU A 95 3.82 -12.71 -37.05
C LEU A 95 3.28 -13.68 -35.99
N LYS A 96 2.46 -13.26 -35.01
CA LYS A 96 1.86 -14.16 -34.00
C LYS A 96 2.87 -15.04 -33.23
N LEU A 97 4.12 -14.58 -33.09
CA LEU A 97 5.19 -15.25 -32.35
C LEU A 97 5.40 -14.65 -30.95
N TYR A 98 4.80 -13.48 -30.67
CA TYR A 98 5.00 -12.78 -29.40
C TYR A 98 4.70 -13.67 -28.18
N GLN A 99 3.54 -14.34 -28.15
CA GLN A 99 3.13 -15.13 -27.00
C GLN A 99 3.91 -16.43 -26.85
N SER A 100 4.12 -17.15 -27.96
CA SER A 100 4.72 -18.49 -27.95
C SER A 100 6.23 -18.47 -27.77
N VAL A 101 6.91 -17.46 -28.32
CA VAL A 101 8.38 -17.43 -28.42
C VAL A 101 8.99 -16.37 -27.51
N PHE A 102 8.39 -15.18 -27.43
CA PHE A 102 8.98 -14.05 -26.69
C PHE A 102 8.50 -13.99 -25.23
N LEU A 103 7.19 -14.00 -25.00
CA LEU A 103 6.60 -13.65 -23.70
C LEU A 103 7.07 -14.59 -22.58
N MET A 104 7.09 -15.90 -22.80
CA MET A 104 7.46 -16.87 -21.76
C MET A 104 8.92 -16.69 -21.34
N GLU A 105 9.84 -16.57 -22.30
CA GLU A 105 11.26 -16.35 -22.03
C GLU A 105 11.51 -14.96 -21.42
N PHE A 106 10.79 -13.93 -21.89
CA PHE A 106 10.85 -12.58 -21.32
C PHE A 106 10.51 -12.57 -19.83
N ILE A 107 9.43 -13.24 -19.44
CA ILE A 107 9.01 -13.33 -18.05
C ILE A 107 10.02 -14.14 -17.23
N PHE A 108 10.51 -15.26 -17.75
CA PHE A 108 11.52 -16.08 -17.09
C PHE A 108 12.82 -15.31 -16.80
N GLN A 109 13.32 -14.54 -17.76
CA GLN A 109 14.50 -13.69 -17.54
C GLN A 109 14.21 -12.51 -16.61
N SER A 110 13.01 -11.95 -16.67
CA SER A 110 12.58 -10.89 -15.74
C SER A 110 12.51 -11.39 -14.30
N GLN A 111 12.02 -12.60 -14.09
CA GLN A 111 11.99 -13.23 -12.77
C GLN A 111 13.41 -13.39 -12.19
N GLN A 112 14.34 -13.95 -12.97
CA GLN A 112 15.73 -14.12 -12.54
C GLN A 112 16.41 -12.78 -12.24
N PHE A 113 16.19 -11.78 -13.08
CA PHE A 113 16.73 -10.44 -12.88
C PHE A 113 16.29 -9.85 -11.55
N TYR A 114 14.97 -9.81 -11.30
CA TYR A 114 14.43 -9.20 -10.09
C TYR A 114 14.67 -10.02 -8.82
N ALA A 115 14.75 -11.34 -8.92
CA ALA A 115 15.17 -12.19 -7.80
C ALA A 115 16.61 -11.85 -7.35
N HIS A 116 17.54 -11.74 -8.31
CA HIS A 116 18.92 -11.38 -8.01
C HIS A 116 19.06 -9.93 -7.50
N GLU A 117 18.31 -9.00 -8.08
CA GLU A 117 18.28 -7.60 -7.66
C GLU A 117 17.78 -7.48 -6.22
N ALA A 118 16.65 -8.13 -5.87
CA ALA A 118 16.14 -8.15 -4.50
C ALA A 118 17.17 -8.67 -3.49
N ASP A 119 17.82 -9.81 -3.78
CA ASP A 119 18.80 -10.42 -2.87
C ASP A 119 20.03 -9.54 -2.63
N SER A 120 20.43 -8.78 -3.65
CA SER A 120 21.57 -7.87 -3.59
C SER A 120 21.21 -6.59 -2.84
N LEU A 121 20.09 -5.96 -3.21
CA LEU A 121 19.70 -4.66 -2.67
C LEU A 121 19.28 -4.72 -1.21
N LEU A 122 18.60 -5.78 -0.77
CA LEU A 122 18.22 -5.94 0.64
C LEU A 122 19.42 -5.98 1.60
N ARG A 123 20.61 -6.34 1.13
CA ARG A 123 21.83 -6.38 1.95
C ARG A 123 22.51 -5.02 2.09
N ILE A 124 22.26 -4.11 1.16
CA ILE A 124 23.02 -2.85 1.04
C ILE A 124 22.15 -1.61 1.26
N MET A 125 20.84 -1.71 1.08
CA MET A 125 19.89 -0.60 1.24
C MET A 125 19.10 -0.73 2.54
N SER A 126 18.68 0.41 3.07
CA SER A 126 17.62 0.45 4.08
C SER A 126 16.25 0.11 3.46
N VAL A 127 15.28 -0.29 4.29
CA VAL A 127 13.92 -0.59 3.81
C VAL A 127 13.26 0.59 3.10
N PRO A 128 13.38 1.85 3.59
CA PRO A 128 12.84 3.01 2.87
C PRO A 128 13.40 3.16 1.46
N GLU A 129 14.72 3.08 1.32
CA GLU A 129 15.42 3.19 0.02
C GLU A 129 15.04 2.03 -0.91
N TYR A 130 14.94 0.82 -0.37
CA TYR A 130 14.54 -0.37 -1.13
C TYR A 130 13.11 -0.22 -1.67
N LEU A 131 12.15 0.22 -0.85
CA LEU A 131 10.77 0.41 -1.31
C LEU A 131 10.65 1.51 -2.38
N ALA A 132 11.39 2.61 -2.23
CA ALA A 132 11.47 3.65 -3.25
C ALA A 132 12.07 3.10 -4.56
N HIS A 133 13.09 2.24 -4.47
CA HIS A 133 13.65 1.55 -5.63
C HIS A 133 12.63 0.63 -6.30
N VAL A 134 11.87 -0.15 -5.52
CA VAL A 134 10.83 -1.05 -6.08
C VAL A 134 9.74 -0.25 -6.81
N ASP A 135 9.28 0.85 -6.25
CA ASP A 135 8.29 1.72 -6.91
C ASP A 135 8.83 2.30 -8.21
N LYS A 136 10.10 2.72 -8.21
CA LYS A 136 10.79 3.16 -9.42
C LYS A 136 10.85 2.04 -10.47
N ARG A 137 11.22 0.81 -10.10
CA ARG A 137 11.26 -0.34 -11.02
C ARG A 137 9.90 -0.66 -11.62
N ILE A 138 8.85 -0.60 -10.82
CA ILE A 138 7.47 -0.77 -11.31
C ILE A 138 7.13 0.30 -12.35
N ALA A 139 7.46 1.57 -12.08
CA ALA A 139 7.21 2.66 -13.03
C ALA A 139 8.03 2.50 -14.32
N GLU A 140 9.31 2.12 -14.22
CA GLU A 140 10.17 1.83 -15.36
C GLU A 140 9.62 0.68 -16.23
N GLU A 141 9.07 -0.38 -15.64
CA GLU A 141 8.42 -1.47 -16.38
C GLU A 141 7.09 -1.07 -17.02
N GLU A 142 6.28 -0.24 -16.37
CA GLU A 142 5.06 0.31 -16.98
C GLU A 142 5.38 1.21 -18.18
N GLU A 143 6.43 2.04 -18.08
CA GLU A 143 6.93 2.83 -19.21
C GLU A 143 7.44 1.93 -20.33
N ARG A 144 8.19 0.88 -19.99
CA ARG A 144 8.67 -0.12 -20.96
C ARG A 144 7.52 -0.80 -21.68
N LEU A 145 6.51 -1.22 -20.94
CA LEU A 145 5.27 -1.80 -21.47
C LEU A 145 4.59 -0.87 -22.46
N ALA A 146 4.43 0.40 -22.11
CA ALA A 146 3.84 1.41 -22.99
C ALA A 146 4.72 1.73 -24.21
N SER A 147 6.04 1.58 -24.08
CA SER A 147 6.98 1.96 -25.12
C SER A 147 7.08 0.94 -26.25
N TYR A 148 7.26 -0.36 -25.97
CA TYR A 148 7.53 -1.34 -27.03
C TYR A 148 6.99 -2.74 -26.81
N LEU A 149 6.36 -3.08 -25.68
CA LEU A 149 5.79 -4.41 -25.44
C LEU A 149 4.30 -4.46 -25.81
N GLU A 150 3.72 -5.66 -25.83
CA GLU A 150 2.28 -5.87 -26.02
C GLU A 150 1.55 -5.78 -24.66
N PRO A 151 0.74 -4.74 -24.39
CA PRO A 151 0.24 -4.51 -23.04
C PRO A 151 -0.76 -5.55 -22.53
N VAL A 152 -1.63 -6.09 -23.40
CA VAL A 152 -2.78 -6.91 -22.98
C VAL A 152 -2.34 -8.24 -22.38
N SER A 153 -1.41 -8.93 -23.02
CA SER A 153 -0.90 -10.23 -22.57
C SER A 153 0.28 -10.14 -21.62
N THR A 154 1.00 -9.02 -21.58
CA THR A 154 2.24 -8.90 -20.81
C THR A 154 2.06 -8.26 -19.44
N ARG A 155 1.25 -7.20 -19.35
CA ARG A 155 1.24 -6.31 -18.18
C ARG A 155 0.98 -7.06 -16.87
N GLN A 156 -0.09 -7.85 -16.82
CA GLN A 156 -0.48 -8.54 -15.59
C GLN A 156 0.61 -9.51 -15.12
N ILE A 157 1.19 -10.29 -16.04
CA ILE A 157 2.19 -11.32 -15.73
C ILE A 157 3.52 -10.67 -15.31
N LEU A 158 3.92 -9.60 -15.99
CA LEU A 158 5.14 -8.87 -15.67
C LEU A 158 5.04 -8.21 -14.29
N ILE A 159 3.97 -7.44 -14.04
CA ILE A 159 3.79 -6.78 -12.74
C ILE A 159 3.64 -7.79 -11.61
N SER A 160 2.95 -8.91 -11.82
CA SER A 160 2.89 -9.98 -10.79
C SER A 160 4.26 -10.62 -10.54
N THR A 161 5.12 -10.72 -11.56
CA THR A 161 6.50 -11.18 -11.41
C THR A 161 7.31 -10.22 -10.54
N LEU A 162 7.25 -8.91 -10.79
CA LEU A 162 7.92 -7.91 -9.94
C LEU A 162 7.42 -7.98 -8.50
N VAL A 163 6.09 -8.04 -8.31
CA VAL A 163 5.49 -8.13 -6.97
C VAL A 163 5.90 -9.42 -6.26
N SER A 164 6.01 -10.55 -6.97
CA SER A 164 6.50 -11.81 -6.41
C SER A 164 7.94 -11.69 -5.91
N GLU A 165 8.84 -11.29 -6.80
CA GLU A 165 10.28 -11.36 -6.54
C GLU A 165 10.78 -10.23 -5.64
N LEU A 166 10.27 -9.01 -5.81
CA LEU A 166 10.74 -7.82 -5.07
C LEU A 166 10.03 -7.62 -3.73
N LEU A 167 8.75 -8.02 -3.61
CA LEU A 167 7.92 -7.71 -2.44
C LEU A 167 7.43 -8.95 -1.69
N THR A 168 6.90 -9.95 -2.39
CA THR A 168 6.21 -11.08 -1.73
C THR A 168 7.20 -11.97 -0.98
N ARG A 169 8.33 -12.32 -1.62
CA ARG A 169 9.41 -13.12 -1.02
C ARG A 169 10.09 -12.45 0.16
N THR A 170 10.08 -11.12 0.17
CA THR A 170 10.84 -10.27 1.12
C THR A 170 9.94 -9.65 2.20
N LEU A 171 8.64 -9.89 2.13
CA LEU A 171 7.59 -9.21 2.89
C LEU A 171 7.83 -9.22 4.41
N ASP A 172 8.17 -10.38 4.96
CA ASP A 172 8.35 -10.53 6.41
C ASP A 172 9.55 -9.69 6.89
N HIS A 173 10.68 -9.75 6.17
CA HIS A 173 11.85 -8.92 6.48
C HIS A 173 11.53 -7.41 6.38
N LEU A 174 10.80 -6.98 5.35
CA LEU A 174 10.43 -5.58 5.16
C LEU A 174 9.55 -5.08 6.33
N LEU A 175 8.59 -5.88 6.77
CA LEU A 175 7.71 -5.55 7.88
C LEU A 175 8.44 -5.51 9.23
N ASP A 176 9.27 -6.53 9.50
CA ASP A 176 10.00 -6.66 10.77
C ASP A 176 11.02 -5.52 10.97
N THR A 177 11.72 -5.12 9.90
CA THR A 177 12.83 -4.17 9.99
C THR A 177 12.44 -2.73 9.65
N GLY A 178 11.47 -2.54 8.75
CA GLY A 178 11.14 -1.21 8.20
C GLY A 178 9.97 -0.52 8.87
N LEU A 179 8.91 -1.26 9.22
CA LEU A 179 7.62 -0.64 9.59
C LEU A 179 7.72 0.16 10.90
N VAL A 180 8.30 -0.43 11.95
CA VAL A 180 8.35 0.18 13.28
C VAL A 180 9.19 1.47 13.28
N GLY A 181 10.28 1.50 12.51
CA GLY A 181 11.12 2.68 12.36
C GLY A 181 10.34 3.85 11.77
N SER A 182 9.69 3.65 10.63
CA SER A 182 8.90 4.70 9.96
C SER A 182 7.66 5.13 10.77
N LEU A 183 7.05 4.23 11.54
CA LEU A 183 5.98 4.59 12.50
C LEU A 183 6.51 5.52 13.59
N LYS A 184 7.63 5.18 14.24
CA LYS A 184 8.21 6.04 15.30
C LYS A 184 8.67 7.39 14.77
N ALA A 185 9.28 7.41 13.58
CA ALA A 185 9.75 8.63 12.91
C ALA A 185 8.62 9.46 12.28
N LYS A 186 7.39 8.94 12.24
CA LYS A 186 6.22 9.59 11.62
C LYS A 186 6.44 9.95 10.14
N GLU A 187 7.14 9.09 9.41
CA GLU A 187 7.47 9.28 8.00
C GLU A 187 6.26 8.98 7.11
N THR A 188 5.35 9.95 6.98
CA THR A 188 4.07 9.77 6.25
C THR A 188 4.25 9.35 4.79
N GLY A 189 5.24 9.92 4.10
CA GLY A 189 5.57 9.54 2.72
C GLY A 189 5.98 8.07 2.61
N GLN A 190 6.86 7.62 3.51
CA GLN A 190 7.33 6.24 3.53
C GLN A 190 6.22 5.26 3.89
N LEU A 191 5.38 5.58 4.88
CA LEU A 191 4.25 4.75 5.30
C LEU A 191 3.20 4.60 4.20
N ARG A 192 2.93 5.69 3.46
CA ARG A 192 2.04 5.66 2.29
C ARG A 192 2.59 4.76 1.19
N LEU A 193 3.88 4.90 0.87
CA LEU A 193 4.55 4.04 -0.10
C LEU A 193 4.49 2.57 0.33
N PHE A 194 4.74 2.31 1.61
CA PHE A 194 4.63 0.98 2.23
C PHE A 194 3.24 0.37 1.96
N TYR A 195 2.17 1.09 2.30
CA TYR A 195 0.80 0.63 2.09
C TYR A 195 0.50 0.39 0.61
N THR A 196 0.86 1.34 -0.27
CA THR A 196 0.63 1.23 -1.72
C THR A 196 1.33 0.01 -2.32
N LEU A 197 2.59 -0.26 -1.96
CA LEU A 197 3.30 -1.43 -2.48
C LEU A 197 2.73 -2.73 -1.92
N LEU A 198 2.47 -2.80 -0.61
CA LEU A 198 1.94 -4.02 0.03
C LEU A 198 0.51 -4.34 -0.39
N SER A 199 -0.28 -3.34 -0.82
CA SER A 199 -1.62 -3.57 -1.40
C SER A 199 -1.58 -4.40 -2.69
N ARG A 200 -0.43 -4.45 -3.37
CA ARG A 200 -0.23 -5.25 -4.57
C ARG A 200 0.11 -6.71 -4.25
N VAL A 201 0.56 -6.98 -3.03
CA VAL A 201 1.01 -8.31 -2.58
C VAL A 201 -0.18 -9.10 -2.05
N PRO A 202 -0.36 -10.37 -2.48
CA PRO A 202 -1.36 -11.25 -1.87
C PRO A 202 -1.18 -11.36 -0.35
N ASN A 203 -2.24 -11.11 0.42
CA ASN A 203 -2.22 -11.05 1.90
C ASN A 203 -1.25 -10.01 2.50
N GLY A 204 -0.72 -9.08 1.69
CA GLY A 204 0.22 -8.05 2.15
C GLY A 204 -0.40 -7.11 3.19
N ILE A 205 -1.64 -6.67 2.95
CA ILE A 205 -2.38 -5.82 3.88
C ILE A 205 -2.72 -6.53 5.19
N ASP A 206 -3.05 -7.83 5.14
CA ASP A 206 -3.32 -8.60 6.35
C ASP A 206 -2.08 -8.71 7.25
N LYS A 207 -0.91 -8.98 6.66
CA LYS A 207 0.35 -9.00 7.41
C LYS A 207 0.72 -7.61 7.94
N LEU A 208 0.56 -6.56 7.13
CA LEU A 208 0.79 -5.17 7.56
C LEU A 208 -0.08 -4.81 8.76
N ARG A 209 -1.36 -5.19 8.73
CA ARG A 209 -2.31 -4.95 9.81
C ARG A 209 -1.92 -5.70 11.10
N SER A 210 -1.45 -6.94 10.99
CA SER A 210 -0.94 -7.68 12.16
C SER A 210 0.27 -7.00 12.81
N HIS A 211 1.24 -6.52 12.02
CA HIS A 211 2.41 -5.80 12.56
C HIS A 211 2.02 -4.44 13.13
N PHE A 212 1.11 -3.72 12.48
CA PHE A 212 0.54 -2.48 13.01
C PHE A 212 -0.13 -2.73 14.37
N ARG A 213 -0.94 -3.78 14.51
CA ARG A 213 -1.56 -4.17 15.78
C ARG A 213 -0.52 -4.41 16.87
N GLN A 214 0.51 -5.20 16.58
CA GLN A 214 1.58 -5.51 17.52
C GLN A 214 2.32 -4.25 17.97
N TYR A 215 2.63 -3.34 17.04
CA TYR A 215 3.23 -2.05 17.37
C TYR A 215 2.34 -1.22 18.30
N VAL A 216 1.05 -1.09 17.98
CA VAL A 216 0.09 -0.31 18.79
C VAL A 216 0.00 -0.88 20.21
N ILE A 217 -0.08 -2.20 20.34
CA ILE A 217 -0.14 -2.87 21.65
C ILE A 217 1.15 -2.65 22.42
N GLN A 218 2.31 -2.83 21.80
CA GLN A 218 3.59 -2.68 22.49
C GLN A 218 3.78 -1.26 23.01
N VAL A 219 3.57 -0.25 22.17
CA VAL A 219 3.66 1.17 22.58
C VAL A 219 2.58 1.50 23.61
N GLY A 220 1.36 1.00 23.43
CA GLY A 220 0.26 1.21 24.37
C GLY A 220 0.55 0.65 25.76
N ARG A 221 1.12 -0.56 25.85
CA ARG A 221 1.57 -1.16 27.11
C ARG A 221 2.61 -0.29 27.80
N ASP A 222 3.61 0.19 27.06
CA ASP A 222 4.66 1.04 27.63
C ASP A 222 4.12 2.38 28.15
N LEU A 223 3.04 2.91 27.55
CA LEU A 223 2.34 4.11 28.02
C LEU A 223 1.52 3.88 29.29
N VAL A 224 0.87 2.72 29.41
CA VAL A 224 -0.03 2.41 30.53
C VAL A 224 0.72 1.81 31.73
N GLU A 225 1.79 1.06 31.51
CA GLU A 225 2.55 0.46 32.59
C GLU A 225 3.34 1.51 33.38
N ASN A 226 3.38 1.40 34.71
CA ASN A 226 4.18 2.28 35.56
C ASN A 226 5.10 1.47 36.49
N ARG A 227 6.06 0.75 35.89
CA ARG A 227 7.00 -0.12 36.62
C ARG A 227 7.90 0.65 37.59
N THR A 228 8.20 1.91 37.27
CA THR A 228 9.06 2.80 38.08
C THR A 228 8.32 3.45 39.24
N GLN A 229 7.00 3.25 39.37
CA GLN A 229 6.13 3.89 40.35
C GLN A 229 6.21 5.43 40.33
N ASP A 230 6.50 6.00 39.15
CA ASP A 230 6.62 7.44 38.96
C ASP A 230 5.23 8.11 38.90
N PRO A 231 4.89 9.01 39.84
CA PRO A 231 3.61 9.72 39.84
C PRO A 231 3.36 10.56 38.58
N GLU A 232 4.41 11.10 37.94
CA GLU A 232 4.26 11.92 36.73
C GLU A 232 3.83 11.09 35.51
N LYS A 233 4.27 9.83 35.44
CA LYS A 233 3.85 8.91 34.38
C LYS A 233 2.35 8.65 34.43
N ASP A 234 1.83 8.48 35.64
CA ASP A 234 0.39 8.31 35.88
C ASP A 234 -0.40 9.61 35.57
N ARG A 235 0.16 10.77 35.90
CA ARG A 235 -0.46 12.07 35.62
C ARG A 235 -0.59 12.36 34.12
N THR A 236 0.43 11.98 33.34
CA THR A 236 0.48 12.23 31.88
C THR A 236 -0.10 11.10 31.04
N MET A 237 -0.44 9.96 31.64
CA MET A 237 -0.93 8.75 30.98
C MET A 237 -2.07 9.03 30.00
N ILE A 238 -3.16 9.64 30.47
CA ILE A 238 -4.35 9.87 29.65
C ILE A 238 -4.04 10.80 28.48
N GLN A 239 -3.31 11.88 28.71
CA GLN A 239 -2.90 12.80 27.65
C GLN A 239 -2.06 12.09 26.59
N ASN A 240 -1.12 11.23 27.01
CA ASN A 240 -0.28 10.47 26.08
C ASN A 240 -1.09 9.44 25.28
N LEU A 241 -2.07 8.79 25.89
CA LEU A 241 -2.99 7.88 25.21
C LEU A 241 -3.85 8.61 24.16
N LEU A 242 -4.38 9.79 24.49
CA LEU A 242 -5.14 10.62 23.55
C LEU A 242 -4.26 11.05 22.37
N ASN A 243 -3.06 11.55 22.65
CA ASN A 243 -2.11 11.98 21.62
C ASN A 243 -1.69 10.83 20.70
N PHE A 244 -1.44 9.64 21.27
CA PHE A 244 -1.10 8.46 20.51
C PHE A 244 -2.25 8.02 19.60
N ARG A 245 -3.49 8.08 20.10
CA ARG A 245 -4.69 7.73 19.32
C ARG A 245 -4.91 8.71 18.17
N ASP A 246 -4.76 10.00 18.43
CA ASP A 246 -4.90 11.04 17.40
C ASP A 246 -3.88 10.83 16.28
N TYR A 247 -2.62 10.60 16.66
CA TYR A 247 -1.55 10.27 15.71
C TYR A 247 -1.90 9.04 14.85
N LEU A 248 -2.32 7.94 15.46
CA LEU A 248 -2.68 6.72 14.72
C LEU A 248 -3.91 6.91 13.84
N SER A 249 -4.89 7.69 14.29
CA SER A 249 -6.10 7.99 13.52
C SER A 249 -5.76 8.81 12.28
N GLU A 250 -4.93 9.85 12.43
CA GLU A 250 -4.43 10.65 11.30
C GLU A 250 -3.58 9.81 10.35
N LEU A 251 -2.73 8.93 10.87
CA LEU A 251 -1.94 8.01 10.07
C LEU A 251 -2.82 7.08 9.22
N ILE A 252 -3.89 6.52 9.78
CA ILE A 252 -4.81 5.65 9.04
C ILE A 252 -5.45 6.42 7.87
N VAL A 253 -5.91 7.65 8.13
CA VAL A 253 -6.55 8.50 7.11
C VAL A 253 -5.55 8.90 6.03
N THR A 254 -4.35 9.33 6.41
CA THR A 254 -3.38 9.95 5.48
C THR A 254 -2.47 8.97 4.77
N CYS A 255 -2.14 7.83 5.40
CA CYS A 255 -1.12 6.90 4.91
C CYS A 255 -1.69 5.53 4.54
N LEU A 256 -2.77 5.09 5.19
CA LEU A 256 -3.35 3.74 5.01
C LEU A 256 -4.70 3.78 4.28
N ALA A 257 -4.87 4.75 3.37
CA ALA A 257 -6.04 4.93 2.52
C ALA A 257 -7.40 4.97 3.25
N ASN A 258 -7.41 5.35 4.53
CA ASN A 258 -8.61 5.32 5.38
C ASN A 258 -9.29 3.93 5.42
N ASP A 259 -8.49 2.86 5.37
CA ASP A 259 -8.98 1.49 5.43
C ASP A 259 -9.63 1.19 6.80
N ALA A 260 -10.94 0.92 6.76
CA ALA A 260 -11.75 0.68 7.95
C ALA A 260 -11.26 -0.52 8.78
N SER A 261 -10.55 -1.47 8.18
CA SER A 261 -10.00 -2.62 8.90
C SER A 261 -8.87 -2.23 9.85
N PHE A 262 -8.08 -1.20 9.52
CA PHE A 262 -7.08 -0.65 10.45
C PHE A 262 -7.73 0.10 11.61
N THR A 263 -8.83 0.81 11.35
CA THR A 263 -9.61 1.47 12.42
C THR A 263 -10.16 0.45 13.41
N ARG A 264 -10.66 -0.69 12.94
CA ARG A 264 -11.12 -1.78 13.80
C ARG A 264 -9.97 -2.39 14.61
N VAL A 265 -8.84 -2.65 13.97
CA VAL A 265 -7.66 -3.18 14.67
C VAL A 265 -7.09 -2.21 15.70
N LEU A 266 -7.17 -0.91 15.44
CA LEU A 266 -6.83 0.13 16.40
C LEU A 266 -7.75 0.06 17.64
N GLN A 267 -9.06 -0.11 17.45
CA GLN A 267 -10.02 -0.25 18.56
C GLN A 267 -9.72 -1.50 19.40
N GLU A 268 -9.60 -2.66 18.75
CA GLU A 268 -9.30 -3.93 19.43
C GLU A 268 -7.95 -3.89 20.17
N ALA A 269 -6.93 -3.23 19.60
CA ALA A 269 -5.64 -3.06 20.25
C ALA A 269 -5.74 -2.17 21.51
N TYR A 270 -6.48 -1.07 21.45
CA TYR A 270 -6.71 -0.17 22.59
C TYR A 270 -7.45 -0.87 23.72
N GLU A 271 -8.49 -1.65 23.41
CA GLU A 271 -9.19 -2.49 24.38
C GLU A 271 -8.24 -3.52 25.03
N GLU A 272 -7.34 -4.12 24.26
CA GLU A 272 -6.41 -5.12 24.80
C GLU A 272 -5.39 -4.48 25.77
N PHE A 273 -4.66 -3.44 25.37
CA PHE A 273 -3.54 -2.95 26.18
C PHE A 273 -3.98 -2.08 27.37
N ILE A 274 -5.08 -1.32 27.25
CA ILE A 274 -5.54 -0.44 28.33
C ILE A 274 -5.96 -1.26 29.55
N ASN A 275 -6.67 -2.36 29.31
CA ASN A 275 -7.21 -3.21 30.37
C ASN A 275 -6.15 -4.12 31.04
N GLN A 276 -4.89 -4.09 30.58
CA GLN A 276 -3.80 -4.82 31.26
C GLN A 276 -3.42 -4.19 32.59
N ARG A 277 -3.65 -2.89 32.77
CA ARG A 277 -3.49 -2.23 34.06
C ARG A 277 -4.86 -2.10 34.72
N PRO A 278 -5.18 -2.92 35.73
CA PRO A 278 -6.50 -2.88 36.35
C PRO A 278 -6.72 -1.53 37.04
N ASN A 279 -7.92 -0.98 36.88
CA ASN A 279 -8.51 0.13 37.64
C ASN A 279 -7.89 1.52 37.42
N LYS A 280 -6.57 1.59 37.18
CA LYS A 280 -5.82 2.84 37.08
C LYS A 280 -6.19 3.69 35.86
N PRO A 281 -6.32 3.14 34.64
CA PRO A 281 -6.79 3.94 33.50
C PRO A 281 -8.14 4.59 33.78
N ALA A 282 -9.08 3.87 34.40
CA ALA A 282 -10.40 4.39 34.78
C ALA A 282 -10.30 5.53 35.82
N GLU A 283 -9.53 5.32 36.89
CA GLU A 283 -9.27 6.33 37.93
C GLU A 283 -8.65 7.61 37.34
N PHE A 284 -7.59 7.47 36.53
CA PHE A 284 -6.89 8.61 35.96
C PHE A 284 -7.69 9.31 34.86
N LEU A 285 -8.55 8.61 34.14
CA LEU A 285 -9.49 9.22 33.19
C LEU A 285 -10.48 10.15 33.91
N ALA A 286 -11.03 9.71 35.05
CA ALA A 286 -11.93 10.53 35.85
C ALA A 286 -11.22 11.77 36.42
N LYS A 287 -10.00 11.61 36.94
CA LYS A 287 -9.17 12.73 37.42
C LYS A 287 -8.78 13.70 36.30
N TYR A 288 -8.50 13.18 35.11
CA TYR A 288 -8.17 13.98 33.94
C TYR A 288 -9.35 14.88 33.56
N LEU A 289 -10.56 14.32 33.43
CA LEU A 289 -11.78 15.11 33.19
C LEU A 289 -12.03 16.14 34.30
N ASP A 290 -11.90 15.75 35.56
CA ASP A 290 -12.05 16.67 36.69
C ASP A 290 -11.10 17.88 36.58
N SER A 291 -9.83 17.65 36.24
CA SER A 291 -8.86 18.73 36.09
C SER A 291 -9.24 19.72 34.98
N HIS A 292 -9.84 19.24 33.89
CA HIS A 292 -10.29 20.05 32.77
C HIS A 292 -11.61 20.78 33.01
N LEU A 293 -12.47 20.24 33.88
CA LEU A 293 -13.76 20.84 34.24
C LEU A 293 -13.69 21.81 35.44
N ARG A 294 -12.51 22.03 36.04
CA ARG A 294 -12.35 22.93 37.19
C ARG A 294 -12.22 24.41 36.80
N SER A 295 -12.78 25.28 37.63
CA SER A 295 -12.66 26.75 37.57
C SER A 295 -11.21 27.17 37.77
N GLY A 296 -10.48 27.37 36.67
CA GLY A 296 -9.04 27.64 36.69
C GLY A 296 -8.38 27.37 35.34
N ASN A 297 -8.92 26.45 34.55
CA ASN A 297 -8.50 26.20 33.17
C ASN A 297 -9.09 27.22 32.18
N LYS A 298 -8.78 28.51 32.38
CA LYS A 298 -9.17 29.60 31.47
C LYS A 298 -8.46 29.56 30.10
N ALA A 299 -7.58 28.58 29.88
CA ALA A 299 -6.79 28.46 28.67
C ALA A 299 -7.50 27.72 27.52
N GLN A 300 -8.61 27.02 27.79
CA GLN A 300 -9.33 26.25 26.77
C GLN A 300 -10.66 26.92 26.41
N THR A 301 -10.95 27.00 25.12
CA THR A 301 -12.26 27.43 24.63
C THR A 301 -13.32 26.35 24.89
N GLU A 302 -14.61 26.73 24.88
CA GLU A 302 -15.71 25.75 25.02
C GLU A 302 -15.67 24.68 23.92
N GLU A 303 -15.27 25.04 22.69
CA GLU A 303 -15.14 24.11 21.57
C GLU A 303 -13.99 23.11 21.77
N GLU A 304 -12.84 23.57 22.27
CA GLU A 304 -11.71 22.68 22.60
C GLU A 304 -12.06 21.74 23.74
N LEU A 305 -12.80 22.22 24.74
CA LEU A 305 -13.29 21.39 25.84
C LEU A 305 -14.27 20.32 25.35
N ASP A 306 -15.19 20.67 24.43
CA ASP A 306 -16.12 19.69 23.85
C ASP A 306 -15.40 18.59 23.05
N LYS A 307 -14.43 18.97 22.20
CA LYS A 307 -13.57 18.02 21.48
C LYS A 307 -12.78 17.12 22.45
N LEU A 308 -12.27 17.69 23.54
CA LEU A 308 -11.57 16.92 24.57
C LEU A 308 -12.50 15.91 25.24
N MET A 309 -13.72 16.31 25.59
CA MET A 309 -14.73 15.42 26.16
C MET A 309 -15.04 14.26 25.21
N ASP A 310 -15.22 14.52 23.92
CA ASP A 310 -15.47 13.46 22.92
C ASP A 310 -14.31 12.47 22.80
N LYS A 311 -13.06 12.97 22.73
CA LYS A 311 -11.86 12.12 22.70
C LYS A 311 -11.73 11.28 23.96
N THR A 312 -12.02 11.86 25.11
CA THR A 312 -11.97 11.17 26.40
C THR A 312 -13.07 10.11 26.50
N MET A 313 -14.27 10.40 26.01
CA MET A 313 -15.36 9.44 25.92
C MET A 313 -15.05 8.30 24.96
N MET A 314 -14.33 8.55 23.86
CA MET A 314 -13.82 7.49 23.00
C MET A 314 -12.84 6.57 23.74
N LEU A 315 -11.91 7.12 24.53
CA LEU A 315 -10.99 6.33 25.35
C LEU A 315 -11.72 5.53 26.44
N PHE A 316 -12.74 6.13 27.06
CA PHE A 316 -13.61 5.47 28.04
C PHE A 316 -14.28 4.20 27.48
N ARG A 317 -14.65 4.19 26.19
CA ARG A 317 -15.25 3.01 25.55
C ARG A 317 -14.36 1.77 25.60
N TYR A 318 -13.05 1.97 25.60
CA TYR A 318 -12.08 0.88 25.62
C TYR A 318 -11.80 0.34 27.03
N ILE A 319 -12.30 0.98 28.08
CA ILE A 319 -12.03 0.62 29.48
C ILE A 319 -13.13 -0.29 30.03
N ASP A 320 -12.73 -1.40 30.65
CA ASP A 320 -13.66 -2.35 31.29
C ASP A 320 -14.16 -1.85 32.66
N GLY A 321 -13.29 -1.22 33.46
CA GLY A 321 -13.57 -0.72 34.82
C GLY A 321 -14.45 0.53 34.88
N LYS A 322 -15.65 0.47 34.30
CA LYS A 322 -16.60 1.60 34.20
C LYS A 322 -17.17 2.02 35.55
N ASP A 323 -17.40 1.06 36.44
CA ASP A 323 -17.80 1.25 37.84
C ASP A 323 -16.76 2.05 38.65
N ILE A 324 -15.47 1.80 38.37
CA ILE A 324 -14.37 2.51 39.02
C ILE A 324 -14.34 3.95 38.55
N PHE A 325 -14.44 4.16 37.23
CA PHE A 325 -14.59 5.51 36.68
C PHE A 325 -15.79 6.23 37.30
N GLU A 326 -16.94 5.56 37.46
CA GLU A 326 -18.14 6.12 38.09
C GLU A 326 -17.89 6.59 39.52
N ALA A 327 -17.28 5.75 40.34
CA ALA A 327 -17.00 6.07 41.73
C ALA A 327 -16.09 7.30 41.85
N PHE A 328 -15.02 7.37 41.05
CA PHE A 328 -14.11 8.52 41.06
C PHE A 328 -14.74 9.77 40.45
N TYR A 329 -15.45 9.65 39.32
CA TYR A 329 -16.10 10.77 38.66
C TYR A 329 -17.19 11.39 39.55
N THR A 330 -18.04 10.57 40.16
CA THR A 330 -19.11 11.03 41.07
C THR A 330 -18.53 11.75 42.29
N LYS A 331 -17.46 11.20 42.89
CA LYS A 331 -16.75 11.83 44.00
C LYS A 331 -16.19 13.20 43.63
N GLU A 332 -15.56 13.33 42.47
CA GLU A 332 -14.99 14.59 42.02
C GLU A 332 -16.06 15.60 41.59
N LEU A 333 -17.12 15.16 40.92
CA LEU A 333 -18.28 15.99 40.58
C LEU A 333 -18.93 16.58 41.84
N ALA A 334 -19.17 15.76 42.87
CA ALA A 334 -19.73 16.23 44.13
C ALA A 334 -18.87 17.34 44.76
N LYS A 335 -17.54 17.19 44.74
CA LYS A 335 -16.62 18.24 45.23
C LYS A 335 -16.68 19.51 44.37
N ARG A 336 -16.74 19.39 43.03
CA ARG A 336 -16.82 20.57 42.15
C ARG A 336 -18.11 21.35 42.38
N LEU A 337 -19.23 20.66 42.53
CA LEU A 337 -20.54 21.27 42.79
C LEU A 337 -20.60 21.91 44.19
N LEU A 338 -20.18 21.20 45.25
CA LEU A 338 -20.24 21.71 46.63
C LEU A 338 -19.27 22.87 46.89
N LEU A 339 -18.11 22.88 46.22
CA LEU A 339 -17.09 23.93 46.41
C LEU A 339 -17.18 25.04 45.35
N ASN A 340 -18.18 25.01 44.47
CA ASN A 340 -18.35 25.93 43.35
C ASN A 340 -17.08 26.09 42.50
N LYS A 341 -16.43 24.96 42.19
CA LYS A 341 -15.16 24.88 41.45
C LYS A 341 -15.34 24.41 40.00
N SER A 342 -16.54 24.48 39.43
CA SER A 342 -16.77 24.08 38.03
C SER A 342 -16.43 25.21 37.07
N ALA A 343 -15.89 24.87 35.90
CA ALA A 343 -15.53 25.83 34.86
C ALA A 343 -16.76 26.49 34.21
N SER A 344 -17.79 25.68 33.92
CA SER A 344 -19.08 26.13 33.38
C SER A 344 -20.17 25.11 33.73
N VAL A 345 -21.39 25.59 33.99
CA VAL A 345 -22.57 24.73 34.22
C VAL A 345 -22.94 23.98 32.94
N ASP A 346 -22.79 24.62 31.79
CA ASP A 346 -23.13 24.03 30.50
C ASP A 346 -22.15 22.91 30.11
N ALA A 347 -20.86 23.06 30.45
CA ALA A 347 -19.86 22.01 30.26
C ALA A 347 -20.17 20.75 31.11
N GLU A 348 -20.58 20.92 32.37
CA GLU A 348 -20.97 19.79 33.23
C GLU A 348 -22.20 19.06 32.67
N LYS A 349 -23.21 19.81 32.22
CA LYS A 349 -24.41 19.23 31.56
C LYS A 349 -24.04 18.49 30.28
N ALA A 350 -23.15 19.05 29.46
CA ALA A 350 -22.68 18.42 28.22
C ALA A 350 -21.97 17.09 28.51
N MET A 351 -21.06 17.07 29.49
CA MET A 351 -20.36 15.84 29.89
C MET A 351 -21.33 14.75 30.39
N LEU A 352 -22.28 15.12 31.24
CA LEU A 352 -23.32 14.19 31.72
C LEU A 352 -24.19 13.65 30.57
N SER A 353 -24.52 14.50 29.60
CA SER A 353 -25.24 14.09 28.39
C SER A 353 -24.46 13.05 27.58
N LYS A 354 -23.16 13.28 27.34
CA LYS A 354 -22.29 12.33 26.62
C LYS A 354 -22.16 10.99 27.37
N LEU A 355 -22.03 11.00 28.70
CA LEU A 355 -22.04 9.78 29.52
C LEU A 355 -23.37 9.01 29.43
N LYS A 356 -24.49 9.73 29.41
CA LYS A 356 -25.84 9.16 29.30
C LYS A 356 -26.10 8.56 27.92
N GLN A 357 -25.76 9.26 26.84
CA GLN A 357 -25.98 8.82 25.45
C GLN A 357 -25.26 7.50 25.15
N GLY A 358 -24.09 7.29 25.75
CA GLY A 358 -23.34 6.07 25.59
C GLY A 358 -23.87 4.85 26.33
N LYS A 359 -24.98 4.96 27.08
CA LYS A 359 -25.51 3.92 27.99
C LYS A 359 -24.47 3.40 28.98
N TYR A 360 -23.50 4.23 29.34
CA TYR A 360 -22.34 3.80 30.12
C TYR A 360 -22.57 3.81 31.63
N MET A 361 -23.64 4.45 32.10
CA MET A 361 -23.95 4.62 33.51
C MET A 361 -25.46 4.47 33.74
N SER A 362 -25.89 3.37 34.35
CA SER A 362 -27.30 3.16 34.75
C SER A 362 -27.68 3.95 36.01
N ILE A 363 -26.71 4.42 36.80
CA ILE A 363 -26.94 4.93 38.17
C ILE A 363 -27.23 6.45 38.22
N PHE A 364 -26.85 7.22 37.20
CA PHE A 364 -27.17 8.66 37.14
C PHE A 364 -28.63 9.00 36.84
N LEU A 365 -29.49 8.00 36.59
CA LEU A 365 -30.94 8.18 36.47
C LEU A 365 -31.62 8.64 37.78
N LEU A 366 -30.92 8.64 38.92
CA LEU A 366 -31.45 8.99 40.24
C LEU A 366 -30.97 10.34 40.80
N LEU A 367 -30.03 11.03 40.13
CA LEU A 367 -29.41 12.26 40.64
C LEU A 367 -29.73 13.54 39.84
N LEU A 368 -30.58 13.42 38.82
CA LEU A 368 -31.30 14.52 38.15
C LEU A 368 -32.79 14.21 38.25
#